data_AF-A0A0L0QNF3-F1
#
_entry.id   AF-A0A0L0QNF3-F1
#
_cell.length_a   1.000
_cell.length_b   1.000
_cell.length_c   1.000
_cell.angle_alpha   90.00
_cell.angle_beta   90.00
_cell.angle_gamma   90.00
#
_symmetry.space_group_name_H-M   'P 1'
#
loop_
_entity.id
_entity.type
_entity.pdbx_description
1 polymer ?
#
loop_
_entity_poly.entity_id
_entity_poly.type
_entity_poly.pdbx_seq_one_letter_code
_entity_poly.pdbx_strand_id
1 'polypeptide(L)'
;MIAFVLVTGCDTFSASTINIISFQPKDYDVIFYTHQNNNPLENLYFDAIIEIKADYPSEFSEVKTREVAIDEVEDEVDPKYPTLIIRKDDKMIERITGQASKQEIINKLKNLL
;
A
#
# COMPACT_ATOMS: atom_id res chain seq x y z
N MET A 1 -26.15 -51.90 -2.39
CA MET A 1 -25.93 -50.80 -1.43
C MET A 1 -25.05 -49.77 -2.14
N ILE A 2 -25.65 -48.71 -2.68
CA ILE A 2 -24.93 -47.72 -3.51
C ILE A 2 -24.37 -46.66 -2.55
N ALA A 3 -23.04 -46.54 -2.51
CA ALA A 3 -22.35 -45.49 -1.77
C ALA A 3 -22.33 -44.21 -2.61
N PHE A 4 -23.08 -43.20 -2.17
CA PHE A 4 -22.95 -41.83 -2.66
C PHE A 4 -21.77 -41.18 -1.95
N VAL A 5 -20.67 -41.01 -2.66
CA VAL A 5 -19.52 -40.21 -2.20
C VAL A 5 -19.75 -38.79 -2.69
N LEU A 6 -20.29 -37.93 -1.82
CA LEU A 6 -20.35 -36.49 -2.05
C LEU A 6 -18.97 -35.90 -1.78
N VAL A 7 -18.19 -35.71 -2.84
CA VAL A 7 -16.97 -34.89 -2.78
C VAL A 7 -17.41 -33.44 -2.77
N THR A 8 -17.55 -32.86 -1.57
CA THR A 8 -17.59 -31.39 -1.42
C THR A 8 -16.17 -30.88 -1.58
N GLY A 9 -15.82 -30.42 -2.78
CA GLY A 9 -14.65 -29.59 -2.96
C GLY A 9 -14.90 -28.26 -2.26
N CYS A 10 -14.26 -28.05 -1.11
CA CYS A 10 -14.00 -26.69 -0.65
C CYS A 10 -12.99 -26.09 -1.62
N ASP A 11 -13.44 -25.23 -2.53
CA ASP A 11 -12.53 -24.27 -3.14
C ASP A 11 -12.02 -23.40 -1.99
N THR A 12 -10.77 -23.61 -1.58
CA THR A 12 -10.09 -22.71 -0.67
C THR A 12 -9.93 -21.38 -1.41
N PHE A 13 -10.80 -20.43 -1.10
CA PHE A 13 -10.61 -19.03 -1.44
C PHE A 13 -9.31 -18.59 -0.77
N SER A 14 -8.21 -18.65 -1.51
CA SER A 14 -6.92 -18.12 -1.06
C SER A 14 -7.08 -16.61 -1.00
N ALA A 15 -7.44 -16.09 0.18
CA ALA A 15 -7.50 -14.66 0.44
C ALA A 15 -6.15 -14.06 0.04
N SER A 16 -6.15 -13.17 -0.95
CA SER A 16 -4.95 -12.45 -1.36
C SER A 16 -4.64 -11.43 -0.28
N THR A 17 -3.40 -11.40 0.22
CA THR A 17 -2.97 -10.40 1.21
C THR A 17 -2.18 -9.29 0.54
N ILE A 18 -2.24 -8.09 1.12
CA ILE A 18 -1.47 -6.93 0.71
C ILE A 18 -0.71 -6.37 1.92
N ASN A 19 0.35 -5.64 1.65
CA ASN A 19 1.10 -4.91 2.66
C ASN A 19 0.71 -3.44 2.67
N ILE A 20 0.55 -2.91 3.88
CA ILE A 20 0.31 -1.50 4.14
C ILE A 20 1.51 -0.97 4.91
N ILE A 21 2.19 0.03 4.34
CA ILE A 21 3.25 0.77 4.99
C ILE A 21 2.73 2.18 5.26
N SER A 22 2.75 2.61 6.52
CA SER A 22 2.27 3.93 6.90
C SER A 22 3.30 4.70 7.72
N PHE A 23 3.36 6.01 7.52
CA PHE A 23 4.19 6.94 8.29
C PHE A 23 3.52 8.31 8.37
N GLN A 24 3.94 9.12 9.34
CA GLN A 24 3.29 10.39 9.67
C GLN A 24 4.31 11.54 9.64
N PRO A 25 4.58 12.14 8.46
CA PRO A 25 5.35 13.37 8.40
C PRO A 25 4.46 14.53 8.84
N LYS A 26 4.91 15.31 9.84
CA LYS A 26 4.15 16.42 10.45
C LYS A 26 2.69 16.05 10.81
N ASP A 27 1.72 16.64 10.12
CA ASP A 27 0.28 16.51 10.32
C ASP A 27 -0.41 15.72 9.19
N TYR A 28 0.36 14.95 8.41
CA TYR A 28 -0.14 14.10 7.33
C TYR A 28 -0.05 12.63 7.70
N ASP A 29 -1.01 11.84 7.22
CA ASP A 29 -0.92 10.39 7.19
C ASP A 29 -0.57 9.94 5.77
N VAL A 30 0.55 9.26 5.62
CA VAL A 30 0.92 8.64 4.34
C VAL A 30 0.75 7.14 4.46
N ILE A 31 -0.02 6.56 3.54
CA ILE A 31 -0.37 5.14 3.52
C ILE A 31 -0.04 4.57 2.14
N PHE A 32 0.83 3.56 2.11
CA PHE A 32 1.29 2.89 0.91
C PHE A 32 0.77 1.45 0.89
N TYR A 33 -0.04 1.13 -0.13
CA TYR A 33 -0.63 -0.18 -0.40
C TYR A 33 0.14 -0.87 -1.52
N THR A 34 0.62 -2.08 -1.25
CA THR A 34 1.50 -2.84 -2.17
C THR A 34 1.30 -4.34 -2.02
N HIS A 35 1.47 -5.10 -3.11
CA HIS A 35 1.43 -6.56 -3.03
C HIS A 35 2.79 -7.18 -2.64
N GLN A 36 3.85 -6.37 -2.55
CA GLN A 36 5.23 -6.87 -2.39
C GLN A 36 5.65 -7.91 -3.43
N ASN A 37 5.11 -7.79 -4.65
CA ASN A 37 5.47 -8.68 -5.75
C ASN A 37 6.82 -8.28 -6.39
N ASN A 38 7.48 -7.24 -5.87
CA ASN A 38 8.72 -6.65 -6.37
C ASN A 38 8.63 -6.27 -7.87
N ASN A 39 7.43 -5.89 -8.31
CA ASN A 39 7.23 -5.49 -9.70
C ASN A 39 7.87 -4.11 -9.95
N PRO A 40 8.21 -3.78 -11.21
CA PRO A 40 8.91 -2.53 -11.51
C PRO A 40 8.19 -1.27 -11.04
N LEU A 41 6.84 -1.27 -11.00
CA LEU A 41 6.08 -0.12 -10.52
C LEU A 41 6.20 0.02 -9.00
N GLU A 42 6.01 -1.06 -8.24
CA GLU A 42 6.16 -1.07 -6.78
C GLU A 42 7.56 -0.62 -6.35
N ASN A 43 8.59 -1.06 -7.08
CA ASN A 43 9.98 -0.68 -6.80
C ASN A 43 10.19 0.84 -6.90
N LEU A 44 9.53 1.54 -7.83
CA LEU A 44 9.61 3.00 -7.93
C LEU A 44 9.06 3.70 -6.68
N TYR A 45 8.00 3.16 -6.07
CA TYR A 45 7.42 3.70 -4.85
C TYR A 45 8.32 3.42 -3.65
N PHE A 46 8.85 2.19 -3.52
CA PHE A 46 9.81 1.85 -2.48
C PHE A 46 11.06 2.72 -2.54
N ASP A 47 11.66 2.88 -3.73
CA ASP A 47 12.86 3.70 -3.92
C ASP A 47 12.59 5.16 -3.54
N ALA A 48 11.43 5.71 -3.93
CA ALA A 48 11.04 7.07 -3.57
C ALA A 48 10.89 7.25 -2.05
N ILE A 49 10.23 6.31 -1.37
CA ILE A 49 10.02 6.34 0.10
C ILE A 49 11.36 6.17 0.83
N ILE A 50 12.23 5.27 0.38
CA ILE A 50 13.56 5.04 0.98
C ILE A 50 14.44 6.28 0.79
N GLU A 51 14.45 6.87 -0.41
CA GLU A 51 15.25 8.07 -0.70
C GLU A 51 14.82 9.24 0.18
N ILE A 52 13.52 9.51 0.28
CA ILE A 52 13.06 10.62 1.11
C ILE A 52 13.26 10.36 2.61
N LYS A 53 13.15 9.11 3.06
CA LYS A 53 13.49 8.71 4.43
C LYS A 53 14.97 8.94 4.73
N ALA A 54 15.86 8.73 3.75
CA ALA A 54 17.28 9.00 3.90
C ALA A 54 17.55 10.52 4.03
N ASP A 55 16.82 11.35 3.26
CA ASP A 55 16.93 12.80 3.33
C ASP A 55 16.31 13.40 4.62
N TYR A 56 15.22 12.81 5.13
CA TYR A 56 14.42 13.34 6.26
C TYR A 56 14.06 12.27 7.30
N PRO A 57 15.02 11.63 7.96
CA PRO A 57 14.77 10.46 8.81
C PRO A 57 13.83 10.72 10.00
N SER A 58 13.78 11.96 10.51
CA SER A 58 12.89 12.34 11.63
C SER A 58 11.41 12.23 11.29
N GLU A 59 11.05 12.56 10.04
CA GLU A 59 9.68 12.52 9.51
C GLU A 59 9.19 11.07 9.25
N PHE A 60 10.08 10.09 9.41
CA PHE A 60 9.85 8.66 9.24
C PHE A 60 10.13 7.87 10.52
N SER A 61 10.08 8.54 11.68
CA SER A 61 10.39 7.93 12.98
C SER A 61 9.41 6.82 13.38
N GLU A 62 8.18 6.84 12.87
CA GLU A 62 7.12 5.85 13.18
C GLU A 62 6.58 5.13 11.94
N VAL A 63 7.46 4.53 11.12
CA VAL A 63 7.00 3.64 10.04
C VAL A 63 6.36 2.39 10.63
N LYS A 64 5.10 2.14 10.27
CA LYS A 64 4.35 0.93 10.60
C LYS A 64 4.13 0.11 9.34
N THR A 65 4.28 -1.21 9.45
CA THR A 65 3.98 -2.16 8.37
C THR A 65 2.97 -3.16 8.91
N ARG A 66 1.93 -3.43 8.14
CA ARG A 66 0.97 -4.50 8.43
C ARG A 66 0.55 -5.21 7.15
N GLU A 67 0.33 -6.51 7.25
CA GLU A 67 -0.29 -7.31 6.21
C GLU A 67 -1.79 -7.42 6.50
N VAL A 68 -2.62 -7.23 5.48
CA VAL A 68 -4.08 -7.32 5.58
C VAL A 68 -4.63 -8.11 4.41
N ALA A 69 -5.79 -8.73 4.58
CA ALA A 69 -6.50 -9.33 3.46
C ALA A 69 -7.03 -8.21 2.53
N ILE A 70 -7.01 -8.45 1.21
CA ILE A 70 -7.36 -7.44 0.21
C ILE A 70 -8.80 -6.94 0.35
N ASP A 71 -9.71 -7.82 0.75
CA ASP A 71 -11.14 -7.57 0.98
C ASP A 71 -11.39 -6.63 2.17
N GLU A 72 -10.48 -6.58 3.15
CA GLU A 72 -10.58 -5.65 4.29
C GLU A 72 -10.35 -4.17 3.88
N VAL A 73 -9.79 -3.94 2.70
CA VAL A 73 -9.34 -2.61 2.25
C VAL A 73 -9.73 -2.28 0.81
N GLU A 74 -10.50 -3.15 0.15
CA GLU A 74 -10.92 -3.01 -1.24
C GLU A 74 -11.74 -1.73 -1.47
N ASP A 75 -12.55 -1.32 -0.49
CA ASP A 75 -13.31 -0.06 -0.55
C ASP A 75 -12.43 1.19 -0.45
N GLU A 76 -11.24 1.08 0.15
CA GLU A 76 -10.29 2.18 0.32
C GLU A 76 -9.31 2.30 -0.87
N VAL A 77 -9.11 1.21 -1.62
CA VAL A 77 -8.05 1.07 -2.63
C VAL A 77 -8.68 0.85 -4.01
N ASP A 78 -8.45 1.77 -4.96
CA ASP A 78 -8.70 1.51 -6.39
C ASP A 78 -7.98 0.19 -6.72
N PRO A 79 -8.58 -0.78 -7.43
CA PRO A 79 -7.99 -2.10 -7.72
C PRO A 79 -6.61 -2.05 -8.41
N LYS A 80 -6.12 -0.85 -8.75
CA LYS A 80 -4.77 -0.59 -9.22
C LYS A 80 -3.77 -0.47 -8.07
N TYR A 81 -2.79 -1.35 -8.11
CA TYR A 81 -1.60 -1.32 -7.26
C TYR A 81 -0.36 -1.01 -8.09
N PRO A 82 0.68 -0.42 -7.50
CA PRO A 82 0.74 0.18 -6.15
C PRO A 82 -0.18 1.39 -5.96
N THR A 83 -0.54 1.71 -4.71
CA THR A 83 -1.26 2.96 -4.39
C THR A 83 -0.66 3.65 -3.17
N LEU A 84 -0.38 4.94 -3.27
CA LEU A 84 0.02 5.83 -2.18
C LEU A 84 -1.11 6.84 -1.91
N ILE A 85 -1.57 6.90 -0.67
CA ILE A 85 -2.61 7.82 -0.20
C ILE A 85 -1.97 8.79 0.80
N ILE A 86 -2.28 10.08 0.65
CA ILE A 86 -1.92 11.12 1.61
C ILE A 86 -3.21 11.68 2.19
N ARG A 87 -3.33 11.68 3.51
CA ARG A 87 -4.45 12.27 4.25
C ARG A 87 -3.98 13.38 5.16
N LYS A 88 -4.86 14.34 5.43
CA LYS A 88 -4.71 15.39 6.43
C LYS A 88 -6.05 15.55 7.14
N ASP A 89 -6.06 15.50 8.47
CA ASP A 89 -7.29 15.55 9.27
C ASP A 89 -8.35 14.54 8.77
N ASP A 90 -7.92 13.29 8.53
CA ASP A 90 -8.72 12.19 7.97
C ASP A 90 -9.28 12.41 6.55
N LYS A 91 -8.90 13.51 5.87
CA LYS A 91 -9.32 13.79 4.49
C LYS A 91 -8.23 13.40 3.51
N MET A 92 -8.57 12.59 2.51
CA MET A 92 -7.69 12.31 1.39
C MET A 92 -7.42 13.61 0.61
N ILE A 93 -6.17 14.06 0.63
CA ILE A 93 -5.73 15.24 -0.13
C ILE A 93 -5.09 14.84 -1.45
N GLU A 94 -4.49 13.65 -1.50
CA GLU A 94 -3.79 13.17 -2.68
C GLU A 94 -3.77 11.64 -2.75
N ARG A 95 -3.80 11.13 -3.97
CA ARG A 95 -3.74 9.71 -4.30
C ARG A 95 -2.85 9.53 -5.53
N ILE A 96 -1.86 8.65 -5.43
CA ILE A 96 -0.99 8.25 -6.54
C ILE A 96 -1.18 6.75 -6.73
N THR A 97 -1.59 6.32 -7.92
CA THR A 97 -2.00 4.94 -8.18
C THR A 97 -1.39 4.43 -9.47
N GLY A 98 -0.79 3.24 -9.43
CA GLY A 98 -0.19 2.57 -10.57
C GLY A 98 1.07 3.29 -11.06
N GLN A 99 1.10 3.61 -12.35
CA GLN A 99 2.27 4.19 -13.00
C GLN A 99 2.51 5.64 -12.56
N ALA A 100 3.58 5.86 -11.79
CA ALA A 100 4.11 7.17 -11.44
C ALA A 100 5.65 7.12 -11.48
N SER A 101 6.29 8.23 -11.82
CA SER A 101 7.75 8.28 -11.80
C SER A 101 8.29 8.39 -10.37
N LYS A 102 9.49 7.86 -10.10
CA LYS A 102 10.15 8.03 -8.78
C LYS A 102 10.21 9.49 -8.36
N GLN A 103 10.58 10.37 -9.28
CA GLN A 103 10.73 11.81 -9.03
C GLN A 103 9.40 12.49 -8.71
N GLU A 104 8.32 12.09 -9.37
CA GLU A 104 6.98 12.57 -9.05
C GLU A 104 6.61 12.22 -7.60
N ILE A 105 6.78 10.95 -7.21
CA ILE A 105 6.47 10.48 -5.85
C ILE A 105 7.32 11.22 -4.81
N ILE A 106 8.62 11.37 -5.05
CA ILE A 106 9.53 12.14 -4.17
C ILE A 106 9.04 13.59 -4.03
N ASN A 107 8.72 14.26 -5.14
CA ASN A 107 8.28 15.65 -5.11
C ASN A 107 6.97 15.82 -4.33
N LYS A 108 6.03 14.88 -4.47
CA LYS A 108 4.78 14.88 -3.68
C LYS A 108 5.07 14.73 -2.20
N LEU A 109 5.90 13.77 -1.82
CA LEU A 109 6.26 13.54 -0.42
C LEU A 109 7.04 14.73 0.16
N LYS A 110 7.95 15.35 -0.61
CA LYS A 110 8.71 16.54 -0.18
C LYS A 110 7.82 17.74 0.15
N ASN A 111 6.68 17.88 -0.52
CA ASN A 111 5.72 18.96 -0.23
C ASN A 111 4.98 18.79 1.11
N LEU A 112 5.08 17.61 1.74
CA LEU A 112 4.49 17.35 3.06
C LEU A 112 5.45 17.73 4.21
N LEU A 113 6.75 17.82 3.90
CA LEU A 113 7.83 18.00 4.87
C LEU A 113 8.14 19.46 5.19
#